data_AF-A0A919VGY0-F1
#
_entry.id   AF-A0A919VGY0-F1
#
_cell.length_a   1.000
_cell.length_b   1.000
_cell.length_c   1.000
_cell.angle_alpha   90.00
_cell.angle_beta   90.00
_cell.angle_gamma   90.00
#
_symmetry.space_group_name_H-M   'P 1'
#
loop_
_entity.id
_entity.type
_entity.pdbx_description
1 polymer ?
#
loop_
_entity_poly.entity_id
_entity_poly.type
_entity_poly.pdbx_seq_one_letter_code
_entity_poly.pdbx_strand_id
1 'polypeptide(L)' 'MDIKSRLKNYGLWISIAAFIPIILKVFGKDVLPSNYNEIVTAILSILVMLGLINNPTSENRGFSDDK' A
#
# COMPACT_ATOMS: atom_id res chain seq x y z
N MET A 1 -17.78 -15.40 1.68
CA MET A 1 -16.99 -14.25 1.19
C MET A 1 -17.13 -14.21 -0.32
N ASP A 2 -17.74 -13.16 -0.89
CA ASP A 2 -18.00 -13.06 -2.33
C ASP A 2 -16.80 -12.42 -3.04
N ILE A 3 -16.17 -13.16 -3.96
CA ILE A 3 -15.02 -12.70 -4.74
C ILE A 3 -15.38 -11.47 -5.60
N LYS A 4 -16.63 -11.37 -6.05
CA LYS A 4 -17.11 -10.24 -6.85
C LYS A 4 -17.14 -8.96 -6.03
N SER A 5 -17.37 -9.06 -4.72
CA SER A 5 -17.31 -7.91 -3.81
C SER A 5 -15.88 -7.43 -3.63
N ARG A 6 -14.92 -8.35 -3.45
CA ARG A 6 -13.51 -7.99 -3.25
C ARG A 6 -12.89 -7.30 -4.46
N LEU A 7 -13.23 -7.74 -5.68
CA LEU A 7 -12.76 -7.13 -6.92
C LEU A 7 -13.30 -5.71 -7.17
N LYS A 8 -14.30 -5.26 -6.40
CA LYS A 8 -14.79 -3.87 -6.44
C LYS A 8 -14.08 -2.98 -5.41
N ASN A 9 -13.24 -3.53 -4.54
CA ASN A 9 -12.56 -2.77 -3.50
C ASN A 9 -11.44 -1.91 -4.11
N TYR A 10 -11.50 -0.59 -3.90
CA TYR A 10 -10.49 0.34 -4.40
C TYR A 10 -9.10 0.10 -3.78
N GLY A 11 -9.04 -0.25 -2.50
CA GLY A 11 -7.79 -0.59 -1.81
C GLY A 11 -7.08 -1.80 -2.44
N LEU A 12 -7.84 -2.79 -2.93
CA LEU A 12 -7.28 -3.92 -3.67
C LEU A 12 -6.58 -3.44 -4.95
N TRP A 13 -7.25 -2.62 -5.75
CA TRP A 13 -6.69 -2.12 -7.01
C TRP A 13 -5.48 -1.19 -6.79
N ILE A 14 -5.50 -0.36 -5.75
CA ILE A 14 -4.35 0.46 -5.35
C ILE A 14 -3.16 -0.43 -4.96
N SER A 15 -3.41 -1.50 -4.21
CA SER A 15 -2.37 -2.46 -3.82
C SER A 15 -1.79 -3.19 -5.03
N ILE A 16 -2.63 -3.61 -5.97
CA ILE A 16 -2.20 -4.23 -7.23
C ILE A 16 -1.36 -3.25 -8.05
N ALA A 17 -1.81 -2.00 -8.18
CA ALA A 17 -1.08 -0.96 -8.91
C ALA A 17 0.29 -0.68 -8.28
N ALA A 18 0.41 -0.67 -6.94
CA ALA A 18 1.68 -0.52 -6.25
C ALA A 18 2.61 -1.74 -6.42
N PHE A 19 2.05 -2.94 -6.55
CA PHE A 19 2.82 -4.18 -6.70
C PHE A 19 3.44 -4.35 -8.08
N ILE A 20 2.75 -3.94 -9.14
CA ILE A 20 3.23 -4.07 -10.54
C ILE A 20 4.62 -3.46 -10.78
N PRO A 21 4.93 -2.21 -10.42
CA PRO A 21 6.25 -1.65 -10.68
C PRO A 21 7.36 -2.34 -9.86
N ILE A 22 7.04 -2.83 -8.66
CA ILE A 22 7.98 -3.61 -7.83
C ILE A 22 8.30 -4.94 -8.51
N ILE A 23 7.29 -5.65 -9.02
CA ILE A 23 7.52 -6.93 -9.69
C ILE A 23 8.29 -6.74 -11.00
N LEU A 24 8.01 -5.67 -11.76
CA LEU A 24 8.76 -5.32 -12.97
C LEU A 24 10.25 -5.07 -12.69
N LYS A 25 10.56 -4.45 -11.55
CA LYS A 25 11.95 -4.27 -11.09
C LYS A 25 12.64 -5.60 -10.81
N VAL A 26 11.96 -6.59 -10.23
CA VAL A 26 12.48 -7.95 -10.02
C VAL A 26 12.82 -8.64 -11.35
N PHE A 27 12.04 -8.38 -12.40
CA PHE A 27 12.30 -8.87 -13.76
C PHE A 27 13.36 -8.05 -14.53
N GLY A 28 14.04 -7.10 -13.87
CA GLY A 28 15.12 -6.31 -14.47
C GLY A 28 14.66 -5.11 -15.29
N LYS A 29 13.38 -4.73 -15.23
CA LYS A 29 12.88 -3.47 -15.82
C LYS A 29 12.90 -2.37 -14.78
N ASP A 30 13.80 -1.41 -14.95
CA ASP A 30 13.91 -0.27 -14.03
C ASP A 30 12.86 0.80 -14.34
N VAL A 31 11.62 0.51 -13.94
CA VAL A 31 10.46 1.41 -14.07
C VAL A 31 10.31 2.37 -12.89
N LEU A 32 11.06 2.13 -11.82
CA LEU A 32 11.06 2.95 -10.62
C LEU A 32 12.29 3.87 -10.61
N PRO A 33 12.18 5.08 -10.06
CA PRO A 33 13.33 5.96 -9.92
C PRO A 33 14.35 5.38 -8.93
N SER A 34 15.62 5.77 -9.08
CA SER A 34 16.72 5.28 -8.24
C SER A 34 16.53 5.59 -6.75
N ASN A 35 15.85 6.69 -6.44
CA ASN A 35 15.56 7.16 -5.09
C ASN A 35 14.19 6.69 -4.52
N TYR A 36 13.58 5.66 -5.12
CA TYR A 36 12.27 5.17 -4.71
C TYR A 36 12.21 4.82 -3.21
N ASN A 37 13.24 4.13 -2.70
CA ASN A 37 13.27 3.70 -1.30
C ASN A 37 13.36 4.89 -0.34
N GLU A 38 14.13 5.92 -0.68
CA GLU A 38 14.29 7.14 0.11
C GLU A 38 12.96 7.91 0.19
N ILE A 39 12.28 8.08 -0.94
CA ILE A 39 10.98 8.75 -1.00
C ILE A 39 9.94 7.99 -0.17
N VAL A 40 9.82 6.68 -0.37
CA VAL A 40 8.85 5.84 0.35
C VAL A 40 9.14 5.85 1.85
N THR A 41 10.41 5.70 2.24
CA THR A 41 10.82 5.71 3.66
C THR A 41 10.56 7.06 4.31
N ALA A 42 10.82 8.17 3.61
CA ALA A 42 10.53 9.50 4.15
C ALA A 42 9.03 9.70 4.40
N ILE A 43 8.18 9.30 3.44
CA ILE A 43 6.72 9.37 3.58
C ILE A 43 6.26 8.48 4.74
N LEU A 44 6.70 7.23 4.79
CA LEU A 44 6.32 6.30 5.87
C LEU A 44 6.77 6.83 7.24
N SER A 45 7.95 7.44 7.33
CA SER A 45 8.46 8.03 8.57
C SER A 45 7.57 9.18 9.05
N ILE A 46 7.09 10.04 8.13
CA ILE A 46 6.13 11.10 8.46
C ILE A 46 4.80 10.48 8.94
N LEU A 47 4.28 9.49 8.23
CA LEU A 47 3.03 8.83 8.61
C LEU A 47 3.13 8.12 9.97
N VAL A 48 4.28 7.53 10.29
CA VAL A 48 4.57 6.95 11.61
C VAL A 48 4.64 8.04 12.69
N MET A 49 5.34 9.15 12.43
CA MET A 49 5.44 10.27 13.36
C MET A 49 4.07 10.89 13.68
N LEU A 50 3.20 10.97 12.67
CA LEU A 50 1.81 11.41 12.82
C LEU A 50 0.91 10.36 13.50
N GLY A 51 1.45 9.18 13.82
CA GLY A 51 0.70 8.08 14.41
C GLY A 51 -0.24 7.36 13.44
N LEU A 52 -0.31 7.75 12.16
CA LEU A 52 -1.28 7.18 11.21
C LEU A 52 -1.09 5.68 10.96
N ILE A 53 0.16 5.22 10.97
CA ILE A 53 0.49 3.79 10.78
C ILE A 53 0.47 3.02 12.11
N ASN A 54 0.86 3.68 13.22
CA ASN A 54 1.11 3.01 14.50
C ASN A 54 0.03 3.27 15.56
N ASN A 55 -1.12 3.85 15.21
CA ASN A 55 -2.18 4.18 16.17
C ASN A 55 -2.98 2.92 16.56
N PRO A 56 -2.88 2.43 17.82
CA PRO A 56 -3.60 1.24 18.26
C PRO A 56 -5.10 1.45 18.51
N THR A 57 -5.59 2.70 18.43
CA THR A 57 -6.99 3.05 18.78
C THR A 57 -7.96 3.11 17.59
N SER A 58 -7.50 2.84 16.36
CA SER A 58 -8.40 2.81 15.19
C SER A 58 -9.37 1.63 15.25
N GLU A 59 -10.68 1.90 15.20
CA GLU A 59 -11.74 0.88 15.12
C GLU A 59 -11.67 0.11 13.79
N ASN A 60 -11.26 0.78 12.70
CA ASN A 60 -11.10 0.16 11.39
C ASN A 60 -9.62 -0.05 11.07
N ARG A 61 -9.14 -1.28 11.18
CA ARG A 61 -7.73 -1.65 10.99
C ARG A 61 -7.46 -1.98 9.52
N GLY A 62 -6.93 -1.03 8.75
CA GLY A 62 -6.42 -1.29 7.41
C GLY A 62 -7.49 -1.79 6.42
N PHE A 63 -7.28 -2.94 5.78
CA PHE A 63 -8.19 -3.53 4.79
C PHE A 63 -9.37 -4.32 5.40
N SER A 64 -9.73 -4.05 6.65
CA SER A 64 -10.93 -4.64 7.25
C SER A 64 -12.15 -4.20 6.43
N ASP A 65 -12.86 -5.18 5.86
CA ASP A 65 -14.18 -4.94 5.30
C ASP A 65 -15.11 -4.63 6.47
N ASP A 66 -15.63 -3.40 6.53
CA ASP A 66 -16.78 -3.11 7.37
C ASP A 66 -17.97 -3.97 6.89
N LYS A 67 -18.80 -4.39 7.85
CA LYS A 67 -19.97 -5.24 7.59
C LYS A 67 -21.01 -4.54 6.72
#